data_AF-A0A402BS57-F1
#
_entry.id   AF-A0A402BS57-F1
#
_cell.length_a   1.000
_cell.length_b   1.000
_cell.length_c   1.000
_cell.angle_alpha   90.00
_cell.angle_beta   90.00
_cell.angle_gamma   90.00
#
_symmetry.space_group_name_H-M   'P 1'
#
loop_
_entity.id
_entity.type
_entity.pdbx_description
1 polymer ?
#
loop_
_entity_poly.entity_id
_entity_poly.type
_entity_poly.pdbx_seq_one_letter_code
_entity_poly.pdbx_strand_id
1 'polypeptide(L)'
;MKKPSEFPKIVHDVIEQAIQDVNFGSLTLIVQDSRVVQIERTEKILVNAKGTNSTFGKKSAEGLKIVRAKILSEIAGLQYGQILIKIQDGKIIQLEKTEKRRFPEVEGLYGDGI
;
A
#
# COMPACT_ATOMS: atom_id res chain seq x y z
N MET A 1 -23.60 -14.04 4.55
CA MET A 1 -22.29 -13.91 3.88
C MET A 1 -22.17 -12.48 3.37
N LYS A 2 -21.30 -11.64 3.96
CA LYS A 2 -21.08 -10.28 3.44
C LYS A 2 -20.35 -10.43 2.09
N LYS A 3 -20.90 -9.84 1.01
CA LYS A 3 -20.20 -9.75 -0.28
C LYS A 3 -18.80 -9.16 -0.01
N PRO A 4 -17.73 -9.63 -0.67
CA PRO A 4 -16.45 -8.91 -0.60
C PRO A 4 -16.76 -7.48 -1.00
N SER A 5 -16.47 -6.53 -0.11
CA SER A 5 -16.67 -5.11 -0.37
C SER A 5 -15.98 -4.79 -1.69
N GLU A 6 -16.75 -4.51 -2.73
CA GLU A 6 -16.20 -4.02 -3.99
C GLU A 6 -15.43 -2.74 -3.63
N PHE A 7 -14.10 -2.81 -3.72
CA PHE A 7 -13.29 -1.63 -3.59
C PHE A 7 -13.72 -0.66 -4.70
N PRO A 8 -13.96 0.63 -4.38
CA PRO A 8 -14.29 1.60 -5.39
C PRO A 8 -13.23 1.57 -6.51
N LYS A 9 -13.66 1.54 -7.78
CA LYS A 9 -12.73 1.50 -8.94
C LYS A 9 -11.60 2.53 -8.83
N ILE A 10 -11.91 3.70 -8.31
CA ILE A 10 -10.95 4.78 -8.08
C ILE A 10 -9.77 4.38 -7.19
N VAL A 11 -9.97 3.54 -6.17
CA VAL A 11 -8.88 3.08 -5.29
C VAL A 11 -7.94 2.15 -6.06
N HIS A 12 -8.48 1.34 -6.97
CA HIS A 12 -7.67 0.48 -7.82
C HIS A 12 -6.77 1.29 -8.76
N ASP A 13 -7.36 2.27 -9.44
CA ASP A 13 -6.65 3.10 -10.41
C ASP A 13 -5.55 3.91 -9.73
N VAL A 14 -5.82 4.43 -8.52
CA VAL A 14 -4.82 5.17 -7.74
C VAL A 14 -3.67 4.27 -7.28
N ILE A 15 -3.94 3.04 -6.79
CA ILE A 15 -2.88 2.10 -6.39
C ILE A 15 -2.05 1.68 -7.60
N GLU A 16 -2.69 1.37 -8.73
CA GLU A 16 -1.99 1.01 -9.97
C GLU A 16 -1.09 2.14 -10.46
N GLN A 17 -1.61 3.37 -10.52
CA GLN A 17 -0.84 4.53 -10.92
C GLN A 17 0.33 4.79 -9.96
N ALA A 18 0.08 4.72 -8.65
CA ALA A 18 1.13 4.91 -7.65
C ALA A 18 2.24 3.87 -7.77
N ILE A 19 1.89 2.61 -8.04
CA ILE A 19 2.88 1.56 -8.30
C ILE A 19 3.62 1.86 -9.59
N GLN A 20 2.96 2.31 -10.67
CA GLN A 20 3.62 2.64 -11.93
C GLN A 20 4.65 3.77 -11.80
N ASP A 21 4.35 4.79 -11.01
CA ASP A 21 5.20 6.00 -10.90
C ASP A 21 6.47 5.77 -10.08
N VAL A 22 6.45 4.86 -9.10
CA VAL A 22 7.58 4.65 -8.19
C VAL A 22 8.58 3.66 -8.78
N ASN A 23 9.82 4.08 -8.99
CA ASN A 23 10.91 3.19 -9.43
C ASN A 23 11.77 2.69 -8.28
N PHE A 24 12.05 3.56 -7.31
CA PHE A 24 12.72 3.23 -6.06
C PHE A 24 12.00 3.91 -4.92
N GLY A 25 11.68 3.15 -3.86
CA GLY A 25 10.98 3.69 -2.72
C GLY A 25 9.95 2.73 -2.16
N SER A 26 8.85 3.28 -1.66
CA SER A 26 7.75 2.49 -1.09
C SER A 26 6.41 3.19 -1.17
N LEU A 27 5.35 2.38 -1.15
CA LEU A 27 3.98 2.83 -0.94
C LEU A 27 3.46 2.25 0.37
N THR A 28 2.82 3.07 1.19
CA THR A 28 2.14 2.61 2.41
C THR A 28 0.65 2.85 2.23
N LEU A 29 -0.13 1.77 2.22
CA LEU A 29 -1.59 1.82 2.20
C LEU A 29 -2.09 1.76 3.63
N ILE A 30 -2.76 2.81 4.11
CA ILE A 30 -3.38 2.82 5.43
C ILE A 30 -4.81 2.33 5.28
N VAL A 31 -5.17 1.34 6.10
CA VAL A 31 -6.46 0.64 6.03
C VAL A 31 -7.24 0.85 7.33
N GLN A 32 -8.51 1.20 7.19
CA GLN A 32 -9.50 1.29 8.26
C GLN A 32 -10.83 0.71 7.79
N ASP A 33 -11.50 -0.05 8.64
CA ASP A 33 -12.75 -0.75 8.34
C ASP A 33 -12.69 -1.54 7.01
N SER A 34 -11.55 -2.20 6.75
CA SER A 34 -11.27 -2.93 5.50
C SER A 34 -11.23 -2.07 4.23
N ARG A 35 -11.03 -0.76 4.35
CA ARG A 35 -10.92 0.18 3.25
C ARG A 35 -9.59 0.93 3.30
N VAL A 36 -8.98 1.16 2.14
CA VAL A 36 -7.84 2.06 2.04
C VAL A 36 -8.35 3.49 2.24
N VAL A 37 -7.86 4.16 3.28
CA VAL A 37 -8.24 5.53 3.61
C VAL A 37 -7.15 6.54 3.25
N GLN A 38 -5.91 6.08 3.14
CA GLN A 38 -4.76 6.92 2.80
C GLN A 38 -3.69 6.10 2.10
N ILE A 39 -2.97 6.77 1.20
CA ILE A 39 -1.83 6.21 0.47
C ILE A 39 -0.67 7.17 0.66
N GLU A 40 0.40 6.71 1.29
CA GLU A 40 1.65 7.44 1.42
C GLU A 40 2.65 6.93 0.40
N ARG A 41 3.40 7.86 -0.21
CA ARG A 41 4.44 7.56 -1.18
C ARG A 41 5.77 8.09 -0.67
N THR A 42 6.76 7.21 -0.64
CA THR A 42 8.15 7.56 -0.39
C THR A 42 8.96 7.24 -1.64
N GLU A 43 9.62 8.24 -2.21
CA GLU A 43 10.49 8.06 -3.37
C GLU A 43 11.96 8.14 -2.95
N LYS A 44 12.80 7.28 -3.53
CA LYS A 44 14.25 7.30 -3.37
C LYS A 44 14.87 7.67 -4.70
N ILE A 45 15.58 8.78 -4.74
CA ILE A 45 16.32 9.22 -5.93
C ILE A 45 17.75 8.68 -5.79
N LEU A 46 18.15 7.80 -6.69
CA LEU A 46 19.54 7.33 -6.75
C LEU A 46 20.37 8.33 -7.55
N VAL A 47 21.27 9.02 -6.88
CA VAL A 47 22.24 9.91 -7.52
C VAL A 47 23.47 9.08 -7.89
N ASN A 48 23.71 8.89 -9.19
CA ASN A 48 24.96 8.28 -9.67
C ASN A 48 25.81 9.33 -10.40
N ALA A 49 27.14 9.16 -10.34
CA ALA A 49 28.08 10.08 -10.97
C ALA A 49 27.99 10.12 -12.51
N LYS A 50 27.25 9.18 -13.11
CA LYS A 50 27.05 9.09 -14.57
C LYS A 50 25.78 9.81 -15.05
N GLY A 51 25.04 10.50 -14.18
CA GLY A 51 23.93 11.35 -14.58
C GLY A 51 22.90 10.63 -15.45
N THR A 52 22.70 9.33 -15.22
CA THR A 52 21.74 8.59 -16.03
C THR A 52 20.34 8.95 -15.53
N ASN A 53 19.63 9.79 -16.30
CA ASN A 53 18.18 9.71 -16.39
C ASN A 53 17.86 8.27 -16.79
N SER A 54 17.70 7.39 -15.80
CA SER A 54 17.27 6.03 -16.03
C SER A 54 15.82 6.14 -16.48
N THR A 55 15.60 6.03 -17.79
CA THR A 55 14.27 5.84 -18.35
C THR A 55 13.80 4.46 -17.89
N PHE A 56 13.13 4.43 -16.75
CA PHE A 56 12.47 3.23 -16.27
C PHE A 56 11.28 2.95 -17.21
N GLY A 57 11.29 1.76 -17.82
CA GLY A 57 10.18 1.32 -18.65
C GLY A 57 8.90 1.21 -17.83
N LYS A 58 7.75 1.49 -18.46
CA LYS A 58 6.45 1.24 -17.81
C LYS A 58 6.36 -0.23 -17.39
N LYS A 59 5.90 -0.45 -16.16
CA LYS A 59 5.69 -1.79 -15.60
C LYS A 59 4.67 -2.54 -16.47
N SER A 60 4.94 -3.84 -16.73
CA SER A 60 4.04 -4.67 -17.54
C SER A 60 2.63 -4.72 -16.95
N ALA A 61 1.61 -4.57 -17.80
CA ALA A 61 0.21 -4.61 -17.40
C ALA A 61 -0.17 -5.93 -16.69
N GLU A 62 0.37 -7.06 -17.14
CA GLU A 62 0.11 -8.36 -16.52
C GLU A 62 0.76 -8.49 -15.14
N GLY A 63 1.99 -7.99 -14.98
CA GLY A 63 2.65 -7.94 -13.67
C GLY A 63 1.88 -7.06 -12.69
N LEU A 64 1.35 -5.93 -13.16
CA LEU A 64 0.57 -5.00 -12.35
C LEU A 64 -0.75 -5.62 -11.88
N LYS A 65 -1.44 -6.38 -12.74
CA LYS A 65 -2.66 -7.12 -12.37
C LYS A 65 -2.41 -8.14 -11.26
N ILE A 66 -1.35 -8.94 -11.38
CA ILE A 66 -0.99 -9.96 -10.37
C ILE A 66 -0.71 -9.31 -9.03
N VAL A 67 0.09 -8.24 -9.04
CA VAL A 67 0.41 -7.46 -7.85
C VAL A 67 -0.85 -6.87 -7.22
N ARG A 68 -1.71 -6.26 -8.03
CA ARG A 68 -2.97 -5.69 -7.58
C ARG A 68 -3.83 -6.75 -6.90
N ALA A 69 -4.00 -7.92 -7.52
CA ALA A 69 -4.77 -9.01 -6.94
C ALA A 69 -4.22 -9.40 -5.56
N LYS A 70 -2.89 -9.48 -5.41
CA LYS A 70 -2.22 -9.78 -4.14
C LYS A 70 -2.44 -8.68 -3.09
N ILE A 71 -2.30 -7.42 -3.45
CA ILE A 71 -2.54 -6.30 -2.51
C ILE A 71 -3.99 -6.32 -2.03
N LEU A 72 -4.94 -6.52 -2.94
CA LEU A 72 -6.37 -6.56 -2.60
C LEU A 72 -6.72 -7.73 -1.70
N SER A 73 -6.12 -8.90 -1.90
CA SER A 73 -6.33 -10.04 -1.00
C SER A 73 -5.82 -9.76 0.41
N GLU A 74 -4.71 -9.03 0.55
CA GLU A 74 -4.18 -8.63 1.86
C GLU A 74 -5.07 -7.59 2.56
N ILE A 75 -5.69 -6.67 1.81
CA ILE A 75 -6.61 -5.65 2.38
C ILE A 75 -7.94 -6.29 2.82
N ALA A 76 -8.44 -7.29 2.09
CA ALA A 76 -9.77 -7.87 2.31
C ALA A 76 -10.00 -8.47 3.72
N GLY A 77 -8.93 -8.73 4.48
CA GLY A 77 -9.00 -9.18 5.88
C GLY A 77 -8.53 -8.16 6.91
N LEU A 78 -8.05 -6.98 6.49
CA LEU A 78 -7.41 -6.01 7.37
C LEU A 78 -8.45 -5.02 7.92
N GLN A 79 -8.88 -5.19 9.18
CA GLN A 79 -9.82 -4.24 9.80
C GLN A 79 -9.16 -2.88 10.04
N TYR A 80 -7.99 -2.86 10.68
CA TYR A 80 -7.16 -1.67 10.82
C TYR A 80 -5.71 -2.04 10.63
N GLY A 81 -4.94 -1.17 9.99
CA GLY A 81 -3.51 -1.40 9.82
C GLY A 81 -2.92 -0.69 8.63
N GLN A 82 -1.83 -1.25 8.13
CA GLN A 82 -1.16 -0.76 6.93
C GLN A 82 -0.54 -1.89 6.12
N ILE A 83 -0.39 -1.65 4.82
CA ILE A 83 0.38 -2.49 3.91
C ILE A 83 1.51 -1.64 3.33
N LEU A 84 2.75 -2.03 3.59
CA LEU A 84 3.94 -1.42 3.02
C LEU A 84 4.38 -2.23 1.80
N ILE A 85 4.55 -1.57 0.67
CA ILE A 85 5.02 -2.15 -0.59
C ILE A 85 6.37 -1.52 -0.90
N LYS A 86 7.46 -2.29 -0.86
CA LYS A 86 8.79 -1.80 -1.25
C LYS A 86 9.04 -2.05 -2.72
N ILE A 87 9.52 -1.01 -3.39
CA ILE A 87 9.77 -1.00 -4.83
C ILE A 87 11.23 -0.67 -5.08
N GLN A 88 11.90 -1.49 -5.89
CA GLN A 88 13.26 -1.26 -6.36
C GLN A 88 13.35 -1.60 -7.84
N ASP A 89 13.97 -0.72 -8.62
CA ASP A 89 14.09 -0.87 -10.07
C ASP A 89 12.74 -1.12 -10.76
N GLY A 90 11.69 -0.45 -10.28
CA GLY A 90 10.32 -0.62 -10.77
C GLY A 90 9.71 -2.00 -10.47
N LYS A 91 10.35 -2.83 -9.65
CA LYS A 91 9.84 -4.14 -9.22
C LYS A 91 9.45 -4.09 -7.77
N ILE A 92 8.33 -4.72 -7.44
CA ILE A 92 7.94 -4.92 -6.04
C ILE A 92 8.81 -6.03 -5.50
N ILE A 93 9.66 -5.67 -4.54
CA ILE A 93 10.59 -6.58 -3.88
C ILE A 93 10.04 -7.10 -2.55
N GLN A 94 9.11 -6.38 -1.94
CA GLN A 94 8.59 -6.73 -0.63
C GLN A 94 7.17 -6.20 -0.43
N LEU A 95 6.36 -6.98 0.29
CA LEU A 95 5.07 -6.59 0.82
C LEU A 95 5.06 -6.95 2.31
N GLU A 96 4.83 -5.96 3.17
CA GLU A 96 4.70 -6.13 4.62
C GLU A 96 3.30 -5.70 5.04
N LYS A 97 2.65 -6.52 5.88
CA LYS A 97 1.33 -6.21 6.46
C LYS A 97 1.49 -5.99 7.95
N THR A 98 0.95 -4.89 8.46
CA THR A 98 0.87 -4.61 9.89
C THR A 98 -0.60 -4.47 10.27
N GLU A 99 -1.08 -5.31 11.18
CA GLU A 99 -2.43 -5.25 11.70
C GLU A 99 -2.46 -4.51 13.04
N LYS A 100 -3.39 -3.56 13.19
CA LYS A 100 -3.68 -2.90 14.45
C LYS A 100 -4.99 -3.44 15.01
N ARG A 101 -5.00 -3.85 16.28
CA ARG A 101 -6.22 -4.22 17.00
C ARG A 101 -6.49 -3.19 18.07
N ARG A 102 -7.73 -2.71 18.13
CA ARG A 102 -8.21 -1.93 19.28
C ARG A 102 -8.56 -2.93 20.38
N PHE A 103 -8.08 -2.66 21.60
CA PHE A 103 -8.44 -3.41 22.78
C PHE A 103 -9.44 -2.53 23.56
N PRO A 104 -10.76 -2.72 23.38
CA PRO A 104 -11.74 -1.90 24.08
C PRO A 104 -11.69 -2.06 25.61
N GLU A 105 -11.08 -3.13 26.13
CA GLU A 105 -10.94 -3.37 27.57
C GLU A 105 -9.92 -2.45 28.28
N VAL A 106 -9.13 -1.66 27.54
CA VAL A 106 -8.18 -0.69 28.13
C VAL A 106 -8.62 0.77 27.96
N GLU A 107 -9.69 1.04 27.22
CA GLU A 107 -10.32 2.37 27.21
C GLU A 107 -11.01 2.59 28.57
N GLY A 108 -10.40 3.42 29.42
CA GLY A 108 -10.94 3.80 30.73
C GLY A 108 -10.27 3.18 31.95
N LEU A 109 -9.32 2.24 31.79
CA LEU A 109 -8.60 1.68 32.96
C LEU A 109 -7.62 2.69 33.59
N TYR A 110 -7.13 3.66 32.81
CA TYR A 110 -6.21 4.71 33.23
C TYR A 110 -6.80 6.12 33.16
N GLY A 111 -8.13 6.26 33.04
CA GLY A 111 -8.84 7.48 33.45
C GLY A 111 -8.36 8.81 32.87
N ASP A 112 -7.84 8.88 31.65
CA ASP A 112 -7.60 10.17 30.98
C ASP A 112 -8.58 10.32 29.82
N GLY A 113 -9.66 11.04 30.10
CA GLY A 113 -10.73 11.33 29.16
C GLY A 113 -11.71 12.38 29.69
N ILE A 114 -11.23 13.62 29.86
CA ILE A 114 -11.76 14.87 29.26
C ILE A 114 -10.67 15.94 29.25
#